data_AF-A0A9D8EK27-F1
#
_entry.id   AF-A0A9D8EK27-F1
#
_cell.length_a   1.000
_cell.length_b   1.000
_cell.length_c   1.000
_cell.angle_alpha   90.00
_cell.angle_beta   90.00
_cell.angle_gamma   90.00
#
_symmetry.space_group_name_H-M   'P 1'
#
loop_
_entity.id
_entity.type
_entity.pdbx_description
1 polymer ?
#
loop_
_entity_poly.entity_id
_entity_poly.type
_entity_poly.pdbx_seq_one_letter_code
_entity_poly.pdbx_strand_id
1 'polypeptide(L)'
;MFKYQIEHDGEKISIAEALEVRKSLIAEIETLSQRVTDSAYKRIIHKEERDIVHEPKHSFTKVYADLQDVMKKLRNTVIKIHDNNFKNTVNFREE
;
A
#
# COMPACT_ATOMS: atom_id res chain seq x y z
N MET A 1 14.92 17.54 -17.12
CA MET A 1 15.46 16.41 -16.33
C MET A 1 15.21 16.71 -14.86
N PHE A 2 14.51 15.85 -14.13
CA PHE A 2 14.22 16.10 -12.71
C PHE A 2 15.52 16.03 -11.90
N LYS A 3 15.72 17.01 -11.01
CA LYS A 3 16.94 17.12 -10.19
C LYS A 3 17.06 15.98 -9.16
N TYR A 4 15.92 15.39 -8.78
CA TYR A 4 15.81 14.36 -7.75
C TYR A 4 14.96 13.18 -8.25
N GLN A 5 15.59 12.01 -8.42
CA GLN A 5 14.98 10.81 -8.97
C GLN A 5 15.22 9.59 -8.08
N ILE A 6 14.27 8.65 -8.10
CA ILE A 6 14.41 7.32 -7.52
C ILE A 6 14.07 6.25 -8.56
N GLU A 7 14.63 5.06 -8.39
CA GLU A 7 14.28 3.90 -9.21
C GLU A 7 13.02 3.22 -8.66
N HIS A 8 12.00 3.03 -9.48
CA HIS A 8 10.75 2.34 -9.14
C HIS A 8 10.40 1.39 -10.29
N ASP A 9 10.30 0.10 -10.00
CA ASP A 9 9.97 -0.96 -10.98
C ASP A 9 10.78 -0.91 -12.29
N GLY A 10 12.07 -0.54 -12.21
CA GLY A 10 12.98 -0.44 -13.36
C GLY A 10 12.96 0.92 -14.08
N GLU A 11 12.08 1.84 -13.68
CA GLU A 11 11.99 3.19 -14.22
C GLU A 11 12.51 4.24 -13.23
N LYS A 12 13.03 5.35 -13.74
CA LYS A 12 13.42 6.50 -12.90
C LYS A 12 12.28 7.49 -12.81
N ILE A 13 11.67 7.59 -11.65
CA ILE A 13 10.61 8.55 -11.35
C ILE A 13 11.15 9.72 -10.52
N SER A 14 10.50 10.86 -10.60
CA SER A 14 10.76 12.02 -9.74
C SER A 14 10.40 11.72 -8.27
N ILE A 15 10.97 12.50 -7.35
CA ILE A 15 10.62 12.39 -5.92
C ILE A 15 9.13 12.70 -5.66
N ALA A 16 8.51 13.58 -6.46
CA ALA A 16 7.09 13.89 -6.34
C ALA A 16 6.23 12.69 -6.72
N GLU A 17 6.54 12.04 -7.86
CA GLU A 17 5.86 10.80 -8.29
C GLU A 17 6.04 9.69 -7.24
N ALA A 18 7.23 9.57 -6.66
CA ALA A 18 7.49 8.61 -5.59
C ALA A 18 6.60 8.83 -4.35
N LEU A 19 6.34 10.08 -3.99
CA LEU A 19 5.46 10.42 -2.88
C LEU A 19 3.99 10.08 -3.18
N GLU A 20 3.54 10.28 -4.42
CA GLU A 20 2.21 9.86 -4.86
C GLU A 20 2.08 8.33 -4.88
N VAL A 21 3.10 7.60 -5.35
CA VAL A 21 3.15 6.13 -5.26
C VAL A 21 3.04 5.69 -3.81
N ARG A 22 3.81 6.30 -2.89
CA ARG A 22 3.73 6.00 -1.45
C ARG A 22 2.31 6.20 -0.91
N LYS A 23 1.64 7.29 -1.28
CA LYS A 23 0.27 7.59 -0.86
C LYS A 23 -0.72 6.54 -1.39
N SER A 24 -0.59 6.17 -2.66
CA SER A 24 -1.43 5.14 -3.29
C SER A 24 -1.27 3.77 -2.60
N LEU A 25 -0.04 3.36 -2.29
CA LEU A 25 0.25 2.12 -1.58
C LEU A 25 -0.36 2.10 -0.17
N ILE A 26 -0.37 3.22 0.55
CA ILE A 26 -1.02 3.31 1.87
C ILE A 26 -2.53 3.09 1.76
N ALA A 27 -3.20 3.75 0.80
CA ALA A 27 -4.63 3.58 0.58
C ALA A 27 -4.98 2.14 0.14
N GLU A 28 -4.10 1.50 -0.63
CA GLU A 28 -4.26 0.11 -1.02
C GLU A 28 -4.13 -0.84 0.19
N ILE A 29 -3.18 -0.59 1.10
CA ILE A 29 -3.03 -1.33 2.36
C ILE A 29 -4.29 -1.22 3.22
N GLU A 30 -4.88 -0.04 3.36
CA GLU A 30 -6.14 0.14 4.11
C GLU A 30 -7.26 -0.72 3.50
N THR A 31 -7.39 -0.67 2.18
CA THR A 31 -8.40 -1.44 1.45
C THR A 31 -8.18 -2.94 1.60
N LEU A 32 -6.94 -3.42 1.45
CA LEU A 32 -6.59 -4.84 1.58
C LEU A 32 -6.75 -5.32 3.03
N SER A 33 -6.40 -4.49 4.02
CA SER A 33 -6.58 -4.84 5.44
C SER A 33 -8.05 -5.09 5.78
N GLN A 34 -8.95 -4.26 5.25
CA GLN A 34 -10.39 -4.50 5.38
C GLN A 34 -10.81 -5.80 4.69
N ARG A 35 -10.32 -6.07 3.48
CA ARG A 35 -10.62 -7.32 2.75
C ARG A 35 -10.07 -8.57 3.44
N VAL A 36 -8.90 -8.49 4.08
CA VAL A 36 -8.36 -9.58 4.90
C VAL A 36 -9.32 -9.88 6.05
N THR A 37 -9.80 -8.83 6.72
CA THR A 37 -10.77 -8.97 7.82
C THR A 37 -12.07 -9.61 7.34
N ASP A 38 -12.61 -9.13 6.22
CA ASP A 38 -13.85 -9.65 5.61
C ASP A 38 -13.69 -11.08 5.08
N SER A 39 -12.46 -11.50 4.78
CA SER A 39 -12.17 -12.85 4.28
C SER A 39 -11.83 -13.87 5.35
N ALA A 40 -11.54 -13.44 6.58
CA ALA A 40 -11.16 -14.33 7.66
C ALA A 40 -12.33 -15.16 8.22
N TYR A 41 -13.56 -14.66 8.10
CA TYR A 41 -14.73 -15.30 8.72
C TYR A 41 -15.96 -15.27 7.81
N LYS A 42 -16.72 -16.36 7.81
CA LYS A 42 -18.10 -16.36 7.31
C LYS A 42 -18.97 -15.46 8.19
N ARG A 43 -19.88 -14.71 7.57
CA ARG A 43 -20.83 -13.86 8.27
C ARG A 43 -22.15 -14.61 8.42
N ILE A 44 -22.60 -14.82 9.65
CA ILE A 44 -23.86 -15.50 9.94
C ILE A 44 -24.89 -14.47 10.38
N ILE A 45 -26.00 -14.36 9.65
CA ILE A 45 -27.14 -13.53 10.00
C ILE A 45 -28.24 -14.45 10.53
N HIS A 46 -28.54 -14.34 11.82
CA HIS A 46 -29.57 -15.13 12.47
C HIS A 46 -30.92 -14.44 12.23
N LYS A 47 -31.89 -15.15 11.65
CA LYS A 47 -33.25 -14.64 11.41
C LYS A 47 -34.28 -15.68 11.82
N GLU A 48 -35.05 -15.35 12.87
CA GLU A 48 -36.11 -16.19 13.42
C GLU A 48 -35.61 -17.62 13.69
N GLU A 49 -35.95 -18.57 12.81
CA GLU A 49 -35.59 -19.99 12.94
C GLU A 49 -34.48 -20.46 11.97
N ARG A 50 -33.82 -19.54 11.24
CA ARG A 50 -32.80 -19.90 10.24
C ARG A 50 -31.57 -19.00 10.28
N ASP A 51 -30.43 -19.64 9.96
CA ASP A 51 -29.16 -18.96 9.76
C ASP A 51 -28.91 -18.72 8.27
N ILE A 52 -28.68 -17.45 7.91
CA ILE A 52 -28.18 -17.08 6.59
C ILE A 52 -26.67 -16.97 6.69
N VAL A 53 -25.96 -17.92 6.09
CA VAL A 53 -24.51 -17.94 6.02
C VAL A 53 -24.04 -17.23 4.75
N HIS A 54 -23.23 -16.18 4.94
CA HIS A 54 -22.52 -15.51 3.87
C HIS A 54 -21.06 -15.94 3.91
N GLU A 55 -20.66 -16.73 2.92
CA GLU A 55 -19.26 -17.08 2.71
C GLU A 55 -18.47 -15.84 2.24
N PRO A 56 -17.18 -15.75 2.60
CA PRO A 56 -16.33 -14.70 2.09
C PRO A 56 -16.23 -14.69 0.57
N LYS A 57 -16.28 -13.50 -0.03
CA LYS A 57 -16.15 -13.33 -1.49
C LYS A 57 -14.75 -13.58 -2.02
N HIS A 58 -13.75 -13.47 -1.15
CA HIS A 58 -12.34 -13.60 -1.51
C HIS A 58 -11.67 -14.61 -0.59
N SER A 59 -10.70 -15.34 -1.14
CA SER A 59 -9.84 -16.23 -0.36
C SER A 59 -8.94 -15.41 0.58
N PHE A 60 -8.99 -15.73 1.87
CA PHE A 60 -8.12 -15.12 2.87
C PHE A 60 -6.64 -15.22 2.50
N THR A 61 -6.17 -16.42 2.12
CA THR A 61 -4.76 -16.64 1.79
C THR A 61 -4.29 -15.78 0.62
N LYS A 62 -5.14 -15.59 -0.40
CA LYS A 62 -4.82 -14.71 -1.52
C LYS A 62 -4.75 -13.24 -1.10
N VAL A 63 -5.79 -12.73 -0.46
CA VAL A 63 -5.86 -11.31 -0.07
C VAL A 63 -4.75 -10.96 0.94
N TYR A 64 -4.42 -11.90 1.83
CA TYR A 64 -3.34 -11.73 2.79
C TYR A 64 -1.97 -11.69 2.10
N ALA A 65 -1.73 -12.55 1.10
CA ALA A 65 -0.51 -12.49 0.31
C ALA A 65 -0.40 -11.15 -0.46
N ASP A 66 -1.50 -10.68 -1.06
CA ASP A 66 -1.55 -9.38 -1.75
C ASP A 66 -1.20 -8.23 -0.79
N LEU A 67 -1.74 -8.25 0.44
CA LEU A 67 -1.41 -7.26 1.48
C LEU A 67 0.09 -7.27 1.82
N GLN A 68 0.68 -8.44 2.01
CA GLN A 68 2.10 -8.57 2.33
C GLN A 68 2.98 -8.01 1.21
N ASP A 69 2.63 -8.25 -0.05
CA ASP A 69 3.34 -7.73 -1.20
C ASP A 69 3.28 -6.20 -1.28
N VAL A 70 2.09 -5.60 -1.06
CA VAL A 70 1.93 -4.14 -1.05
C VAL A 70 2.72 -3.51 0.11
N MET A 71 2.71 -4.12 1.30
CA MET A 71 3.51 -3.66 2.44
C MET A 71 5.02 -3.69 2.12
N LYS A 72 5.49 -4.73 1.42
CA LYS A 72 6.89 -4.84 0.97
C LYS A 72 7.24 -3.74 -0.04
N LYS A 73 6.35 -3.47 -1.01
CA LYS A 73 6.52 -2.36 -1.96
C LYS A 73 6.59 -1.01 -1.25
N LEU A 74 5.69 -0.76 -0.29
CA LEU A 74 5.69 0.48 0.49
C LEU A 74 7.02 0.68 1.22
N ARG A 75 7.51 -0.36 1.91
CA ARG A 75 8.80 -0.31 2.62
C ARG A 75 9.94 0.05 1.67
N ASN A 76 10.02 -0.59 0.51
CA ASN A 76 11.07 -0.32 -0.47
C ASN A 76 11.00 1.13 -1.00
N THR A 77 9.80 1.62 -1.32
CA THR A 77 9.59 3.00 -1.78
C THR A 77 10.01 4.01 -0.71
N VAL A 78 9.66 3.77 0.55
CA VAL A 78 10.03 4.64 1.68
C VAL A 78 11.53 4.69 1.87
N ILE A 79 12.23 3.55 1.84
CA ILE A 79 13.70 3.50 1.94
C ILE A 79 14.33 4.34 0.84
N LYS A 80 13.89 4.16 -0.42
CA LYS A 80 14.42 4.91 -1.57
C LYS A 80 14.18 6.43 -1.45
N ILE A 81 13.02 6.83 -0.94
CA ILE A 81 12.71 8.25 -0.66
C ILE A 81 13.67 8.79 0.41
N HIS A 82 13.87 8.06 1.51
CA HIS A 82 14.80 8.50 2.57
C HIS A 82 16.23 8.59 2.08
N ASP A 83 16.71 7.61 1.30
CA ASP A 83 18.04 7.64 0.71
C ASP A 83 18.22 8.85 -0.23
N ASN A 84 17.19 9.16 -1.03
CA ASN A 84 17.20 10.32 -1.90
C ASN A 84 17.21 11.63 -1.09
N ASN A 85 16.38 11.73 -0.06
CA ASN A 85 16.34 12.90 0.82
C ASN A 85 17.67 13.12 1.55
N PHE A 86 18.35 12.06 1.98
CA PHE A 86 19.65 12.15 2.64
C PHE A 86 20.77 12.61 1.68
N LYS A 87 20.72 12.16 0.43
CA LYS A 87 21.73 12.49 -0.60
C LYS A 87 21.57 13.90 -1.16
N ASN A 88 20.39 14.49 -1.03
CA ASN A 88 20.06 15.75 -1.69
C ASN A 88 19.96 16.90 -0.68
N THR A 89 20.92 17.80 -0.74
CA THR A 89 20.88 19.05 0.02
C THR A 89 20.04 20.08 -0.73
N VAL A 90 19.03 20.62 -0.07
CA VAL A 90 18.28 21.76 -0.61
C VAL A 90 19.09 23.03 -0.29
N ASN A 91 19.61 23.69 -1.32
CA ASN A 91 20.15 25.03 -1.15
C ASN A 91 18.99 25.98 -0.87
N PHE A 92 18.75 26.28 0.41
CA PHE A 92 17.88 27.37 0.79
C PHE A 92 18.49 28.66 0.24
N ARG A 93 17.74 29.37 -0.61
CA ARG A 93 18.03 30.79 -0.83
C ARG A 93 17.45 31.51 0.37
N GLU A 94 18.32 32.00 1.24
CA GLU A 94 17.94 33.07 2.16
C GLU A 94 17.59 34.29 1.29
N GLU A 95 16.40 34.86 1.52
CA GLU A 95 15.97 36.14 0.92
C GLU A 95 16.88 37.28 1.39
#